data_AF-A0A646KUB6-F1
#
_entry.id   AF-A0A646KUB6-F1
#
_cell.length_a   1.000
_cell.length_b   1.000
_cell.length_c   1.000
_cell.angle_alpha   90.00
_cell.angle_beta   90.00
_cell.angle_gamma   90.00
#
_symmetry.space_group_name_H-M   'P 1'
#
loop_
_entity.id
_entity.type
_entity.pdbx_description
1 polymer ?
#
loop_
_entity_poly.entity_id
_entity_poly.type
_entity_poly.pdbx_seq_one_letter_code
_entity_poly.pdbx_strand_id
1 'polypeptide(L)' 'VVLLDEVGGKIASESAGPVGAVVGPDQLAYVIYTSGSTGRPKGVAVAHGG' A
#
# COMPACT_ATOMS: atom_id res chain seq x y z
N VAL A 1 -4.99 2.18 -18.64
CA VAL A 1 -5.82 1.02 -18.22
C VAL A 1 -4.86 -0.09 -17.87
N VAL A 2 -4.96 -0.68 -16.68
CA VAL A 2 -4.20 -1.90 -16.34
C VAL A 2 -5.13 -3.08 -16.62
N LEU A 3 -4.82 -3.86 -17.66
CA LEU A 3 -5.56 -5.07 -18.02
C LEU A 3 -4.94 -6.25 -17.29
N LEU A 4 -5.56 -6.69 -16.19
CA LEU A 4 -4.98 -7.74 -15.34
C LEU A 4 -4.75 -9.06 -16.11
N ASP A 5 -5.58 -9.35 -17.11
CA ASP A 5 -5.48 -10.56 -17.93
C ASP A 5 -4.21 -10.62 -18.79
N GLU A 6 -3.71 -9.47 -19.25
CA GLU A 6 -2.48 -9.40 -20.06
C GLU A 6 -1.22 -9.49 -19.19
N VAL A 7 -1.30 -9.03 -17.93
CA VAL A 7 -0.14 -8.98 -17.01
C VAL A 7 -0.06 -10.20 -16.10
N GLY A 8 -1.10 -11.03 -16.03
CA GLY A 8 -1.19 -12.17 -15.11
C GLY A 8 -0.02 -13.14 -15.22
N GLY A 9 0.40 -13.49 -16.44
CA GLY A 9 1.57 -14.36 -16.65
C GLY A 9 2.88 -13.76 -16.15
N LYS A 10 3.04 -12.44 -16.25
CA LYS A 10 4.22 -11.73 -15.75
C LYS A 10 4.23 -11.69 -14.22
N ILE A 11 3.09 -11.37 -13.60
CA ILE A 11 2.93 -11.38 -12.14
C ILE A 11 3.21 -12.78 -11.56
N ALA A 12 2.71 -13.83 -12.22
CA ALA A 12 2.91 -15.21 -11.79
C ALA A 12 4.38 -15.65 -11.84
N SER A 13 5.21 -15.02 -12.68
CA SER A 13 6.65 -15.29 -12.76
C SER A 13 7.50 -14.54 -11.73
N GLU A 14 6.91 -13.57 -11.02
CA GLU A 14 7.60 -12.85 -9.95
C GLU A 14 7.74 -13.73 -8.69
N SER A 15 8.70 -13.38 -7.83
CA SER A 15 8.87 -14.07 -6.54
C SER A 15 7.65 -13.89 -5.65
N ALA A 16 7.13 -15.00 -5.13
CA ALA A 16 6.10 -15.00 -4.08
C ALA A 16 6.70 -14.90 -2.66
N GLY A 17 8.02 -14.85 -2.55
CA GLY A 17 8.70 -14.67 -1.26
C GLY A 17 8.46 -13.26 -0.69
N PRO A 18 8.67 -13.08 0.63
CA PRO A 18 8.57 -11.77 1.23
C PRO A 18 9.56 -10.80 0.58
N VAL A 19 9.10 -9.56 0.39
CA VAL A 19 9.99 -8.47 -0.01
C VAL A 19 11.05 -8.32 1.08
N GLY A 20 12.32 -8.24 0.71
CA GLY A 20 13.47 -8.15 1.64
C GLY A 20 13.56 -6.86 2.47
N ALA A 21 12.44 -6.14 2.62
CA ALA A 21 12.34 -4.95 3.44
C ALA A 21 12.15 -5.35 4.91
N VAL A 22 13.03 -4.87 5.78
CA VAL A 22 12.86 -4.97 7.23
C VAL A 22 12.05 -3.76 7.67
N VAL A 23 10.83 -3.98 8.17
CA VAL A 23 9.96 -2.93 8.71
C VAL A 23 9.61 -3.20 10.17
N GLY A 24 9.68 -2.15 10.99
CA GLY A 24 9.25 -2.16 12.39
C GLY A 24 7.76 -1.88 12.54
N PRO A 25 7.13 -2.31 13.65
CA PRO A 25 5.69 -2.15 13.88
C PRO A 25 5.25 -0.69 13.91
N ASP A 26 6.09 0.22 14.41
CA ASP A 26 5.77 1.65 14.53
C ASP A 26 6.02 2.46 13.24
N GLN A 27 6.60 1.84 12.21
CA GLN A 27 6.80 2.52 10.93
C GLN A 27 5.47 2.64 10.17
N LEU A 28 5.28 3.76 9.47
CA LEU A 28 4.08 4.00 8.68
C LEU A 28 3.99 3.02 7.51
N ALA A 29 2.87 2.30 7.45
CA ALA A 29 2.51 1.44 6.33
C ALA A 29 1.88 2.26 5.19
N TYR A 30 0.97 3.19 5.53
CA TYR A 30 0.31 4.05 4.55
C TYR A 30 -0.30 5.30 5.17
N VAL A 31 -0.62 6.26 4.30
CA VAL A 31 -1.47 7.41 4.63
C VAL A 31 -2.68 7.42 3.69
N ILE A 32 -3.88 7.37 4.25
CA ILE A 32 -5.12 7.56 3.47
C ILE A 32 -5.62 8.96 3.70
N TYR A 33 -5.79 9.71 2.61
CA TYR A 33 -6.40 11.03 2.64
C TYR A 33 -7.91 10.91 2.49
N THR A 34 -8.64 11.56 3.39
CA THR A 34 -10.11 11.59 3.37
C THR A 34 -10.62 13.02 3.35
N SER A 35 -11.77 13.25 2.70
CA SER A 35 -12.41 14.55 2.68
C SER A 35 -12.71 15.03 4.11
N GLY A 36 -12.23 16.22 4.47
CA GLY A 36 -12.50 16.87 5.74
C GLY A 36 -13.66 17.87 5.64
N SER A 37 -14.39 18.07 6.74
CA SER A 37 -15.49 19.07 6.82
C SER A 37 -15.03 20.51 6.63
N THR A 38 -13.73 20.80 6.82
CA THR A 38 -13.13 22.13 6.67
C THR A 38 -12.51 22.35 5.28
N GLY A 39 -12.82 21.50 4.30
CA GLY A 39 -12.35 21.60 2.91
C GLY A 39 -10.89 21.18 2.68
N ARG A 40 -10.11 20.92 3.74
CA ARG A 40 -8.77 20.34 3.64
C ARG A 40 -8.84 18.83 3.93
N PRO A 41 -8.30 17.97 3.04
CA PRO A 41 -8.23 16.54 3.32
C PRO A 41 -7.41 16.24 4.58
N LYS A 42 -7.89 15.28 5.38
CA LYS A 42 -7.15 14.78 6.56
C LYS A 42 -6.31 13.58 6.13
N GLY A 43 -5.05 13.51 6.57
CA GLY A 43 -4.19 12.34 6.38
C GLY A 43 -4.29 11.40 7.58
N VAL A 44 -4.84 10.21 7.37
CA VAL A 44 -4.86 9.14 8.37
C VAL A 44 -3.61 8.28 8.18
N ALA A 45 -2.67 8.35 9.13
CA ALA A 45 -1.44 7.58 9.11
C ALA A 45 -1.63 6.26 9.86
N VAL A 46 -1.34 5.13 9.19
CA VAL A 46 -1.48 3.79 9.76
C VAL A 46 -0.11 3.11 9.78
N ALA A 47 0.26 2.58 10.93
CA ALA A 47 1.52 1.85 11.13
C ALA A 47 1.38 0.37 10.75
N HIS A 48 2.51 -0.32 10.59
CA HIS A 48 2.52 -1.77 10.30
C HIS A 48 1.97 -2.62 11.45
N GLY A 49 2.10 -2.15 12.70
CA GLY A 49 1.80 -2.90 13.92
C GLY A 49 0.32 -3.04 14.30
N GLY A 50 -0.58 -2.25 13.70
CA GLY A 50 -2.02 -2.26 14.00
C GLY A 50 -2.42 -1.55 15.29
#